data_AF-A0A5S3WNZ2-F1
#
_entry.id   AF-A0A5S3WNZ2-F1
#
_cell.length_a   1.000
_cell.length_b   1.000
_cell.length_c   1.000
_cell.angle_alpha   90.00
_cell.angle_beta   90.00
_cell.angle_gamma   90.00
#
_symmetry.space_group_name_H-M   'P 1'
#
loop_
_entity.id
_entity.type
_entity.pdbx_description
1 polymer ?
#
loop_
_entity_poly.entity_id
_entity_poly.type
_entity_poly.pdbx_seq_one_letter_code
_entity_poly.pdbx_strand_id
1 'polypeptide(L)'
;MVRSQQGGDQTILAGDFSTGSTNHGGSYLFVYAWQVGYGNPNNATMNGLSKSAALREARCGSNLHRCQAGETVTGWLYGWDFTGQSAGQVKASANSVASPFGYWSDSLYIN
;
A
#
# COMPACT_ATOMS: atom_id res chain seq x y z
N MET A 1 3.87 -0.54 3.91
CA MET A 1 5.31 -0.20 3.75
C MET A 1 5.39 1.13 3.03
N VAL A 2 6.38 1.95 3.38
CA VAL A 2 6.70 3.19 2.67
C VAL A 2 8.15 3.09 2.19
N ARG A 3 8.42 3.50 0.95
CA ARG A 3 9.76 3.60 0.38
C ARG A 3 10.00 5.03 -0.07
N SER A 4 11.09 5.63 0.37
CA SER A 4 11.47 7.01 0.00
C SER A 4 12.98 7.13 -0.12
N GLN A 5 13.48 8.20 -0.74
CA GLN A 5 14.92 8.39 -0.90
C GLN A 5 15.63 8.58 0.45
N GLN A 6 15.07 9.43 1.32
CA GLN A 6 15.71 9.73 2.61
C GLN A 6 15.33 8.73 3.71
N GLY A 7 14.09 8.24 3.72
CA GLY A 7 13.60 7.29 4.72
C GLY A 7 13.89 5.82 4.41
N GLY A 8 14.42 5.50 3.23
CA GLY A 8 14.63 4.13 2.79
C GLY A 8 13.33 3.32 2.75
N ASP A 9 13.44 2.02 3.01
CA ASP A 9 12.31 1.11 3.16
C ASP A 9 11.87 1.05 4.63
N GLN A 10 10.65 1.48 4.90
CA GLN A 10 10.04 1.39 6.22
C GLN A 10 8.84 0.44 6.21
N THR A 11 8.96 -0.64 6.96
CA THR A 11 7.83 -1.51 7.32
C THR A 11 6.96 -0.79 8.33
N ILE A 12 5.65 -0.86 8.11
CA ILE A 12 4.62 -0.30 8.98
C ILE A 12 3.98 -1.47 9.70
N LEU A 13 3.96 -1.43 11.03
CA LEU A 13 3.44 -2.51 11.85
C LEU A 13 1.96 -2.30 12.13
N ALA A 14 1.28 -3.38 12.54
CA ALA A 14 -0.11 -3.29 12.96
C ALA A 14 -0.24 -2.34 14.15
N GLY A 15 -1.16 -1.36 14.04
CA GLY A 15 -1.36 -0.32 15.05
C GLY A 15 -0.58 0.97 14.81
N ASP A 16 0.33 1.00 13.83
CA ASP A 16 0.99 2.24 13.43
C ASP A 16 0.05 3.08 12.57
N PHE A 17 -0.17 4.34 12.99
CA PHE A 17 -0.94 5.33 12.24
C PHE A 17 -0.05 6.40 11.58
N SER A 18 1.26 6.29 11.77
CA SER A 18 2.26 7.26 11.28
C SER A 18 3.61 6.58 11.03
N THR A 19 4.45 7.13 10.14
CA THR A 19 5.85 6.69 9.95
C THR A 19 6.81 7.20 11.03
N GLY A 20 6.31 7.91 12.04
CA GLY A 20 7.10 8.36 13.20
C GLY A 20 8.02 9.54 12.86
N SER A 21 9.29 9.45 13.24
CA SER A 21 10.28 10.51 12.99
C SER A 21 11.08 10.32 11.70
N THR A 22 10.77 9.30 10.90
CA THR A 22 11.43 9.07 9.61
C THR A 22 11.11 10.21 8.66
N ASN A 23 12.14 10.84 8.10
CA ASN A 23 12.02 11.83 7.05
C ASN A 23 11.86 11.14 5.69
N HIS A 24 10.68 11.26 5.08
CA HIS A 24 10.39 10.69 3.75
C HIS A 24 10.60 11.66 2.59
N GLY A 25 11.38 12.72 2.80
CA GLY A 25 11.79 13.62 1.74
C GLY A 25 12.65 12.98 0.64
N GLY A 26 12.93 13.80 -0.38
CA GLY A 26 13.76 13.45 -1.53
C GLY A 26 12.98 13.33 -2.83
N SER A 27 13.59 12.67 -3.81
CA SER A 27 13.13 12.64 -5.20
C SER A 27 12.03 11.63 -5.50
N TYR A 28 11.71 10.71 -4.57
CA TYR A 28 10.64 9.73 -4.77
C TYR A 28 9.97 9.33 -3.45
N LEU A 29 8.70 8.96 -3.56
CA LEU A 29 7.90 8.40 -2.47
C LEU A 29 6.94 7.35 -3.03
N PHE A 30 7.11 6.10 -2.59
CA PHE A 30 6.24 4.98 -2.93
C PHE A 30 5.55 4.45 -1.67
N VAL A 31 4.25 4.23 -1.77
CA VAL A 31 3.45 3.63 -0.69
C VAL A 31 2.96 2.28 -1.14
N TYR A 32 3.06 1.29 -0.26
CA TYR A 32 2.61 -0.07 -0.54
C TYR A 32 1.67 -0.59 0.54
N ALA A 33 0.63 -1.28 0.10
CA ALA A 33 -0.33 -1.96 0.97
C ALA A 33 -0.44 -3.44 0.58
N TRP A 34 -0.48 -4.28 1.62
CA TRP A 34 -0.79 -5.69 1.48
C TRP A 34 -2.30 -5.88 1.60
N GLN A 35 -2.90 -6.56 0.63
CA GLN A 35 -4.30 -6.94 0.68
C GLN A 35 -4.40 -8.47 0.79
N VAL A 36 -5.11 -8.94 1.82
CA VAL A 36 -5.59 -10.32 1.87
C VAL A 36 -6.91 -10.42 1.10
N GLY A 37 -7.04 -11.46 0.29
CA GLY A 37 -8.23 -11.73 -0.51
C GLY A 37 -8.25 -11.00 -1.86
N TYR A 38 -9.41 -11.10 -2.50
CA TYR A 38 -9.63 -10.62 -3.87
C TYR A 38 -10.36 -9.28 -3.84
N GLY A 39 -9.70 -8.24 -4.34
CA GLY A 39 -10.26 -6.89 -4.38
C GLY A 39 -9.45 -5.99 -5.29
N ASN A 40 -10.13 -5.03 -5.90
CA ASN A 40 -9.53 -4.02 -6.77
C ASN A 40 -9.33 -2.73 -5.97
N PRO A 41 -8.08 -2.21 -5.87
CA PRO A 41 -7.82 -0.99 -5.14
C PRO A 41 -8.49 0.17 -5.87
N ASN A 42 -9.14 1.04 -5.10
CA ASN A 42 -9.49 2.37 -5.58
C ASN A 42 -8.21 3.21 -5.68
N ASN A 43 -8.33 4.43 -6.21
CA ASN A 43 -7.21 5.35 -6.18
C ASN A 43 -6.83 5.67 -4.73
N ALA A 44 -5.53 5.65 -4.44
CA ALA A 44 -5.02 6.18 -3.19
C ALA A 44 -4.92 7.70 -3.28
N THR A 45 -5.11 8.38 -2.15
CA THR A 45 -5.06 9.84 -2.08
C THR A 45 -4.02 10.33 -1.09
N MET A 46 -3.33 11.41 -1.43
CA MET A 46 -2.41 12.14 -0.55
C MET A 46 -2.34 13.59 -1.02
N ASN A 47 -2.45 14.56 -0.10
CA ASN A 47 -2.30 16.00 -0.38
C ASN A 47 -3.10 16.50 -1.59
N GLY A 48 -4.34 16.01 -1.76
CA GLY A 48 -5.21 16.36 -2.88
C GLY A 48 -4.91 15.62 -4.20
N LEU A 49 -3.82 14.85 -4.28
CA LEU A 49 -3.54 13.95 -5.39
C LEU A 49 -4.37 12.68 -5.27
N SER A 50 -4.76 12.12 -6.42
CA SER A 50 -5.44 10.82 -6.56
C SER A 50 -4.66 9.98 -7.56
N LYS A 51 -4.15 8.82 -7.12
CA LYS A 51 -3.26 7.96 -7.91
C LYS A 51 -3.83 6.55 -7.99
N SER A 52 -3.88 5.99 -9.19
CA SER A 52 -4.12 4.56 -9.39
C SER A 52 -2.90 3.76 -8.91
N ALA A 53 -3.09 2.49 -8.57
CA ALA A 53 -1.98 1.60 -8.24
C ALA A 53 -1.09 1.42 -9.49
N ALA A 54 0.19 1.76 -9.39
CA ALA A 54 1.19 1.57 -10.43
C ALA A 54 1.78 0.15 -10.40
N LEU A 55 1.73 -0.49 -9.23
CA LEU A 55 2.17 -1.87 -9.02
C LEU A 55 1.00 -2.74 -8.54
N ARG A 56 0.90 -3.94 -9.10
CA ARG A 56 0.01 -5.01 -8.65
C ARG A 56 0.74 -6.34 -8.79
N GLU A 57 1.03 -7.00 -7.66
CA GLU A 57 1.68 -8.32 -7.65
C GLU A 57 0.85 -9.34 -6.89
N ALA A 58 0.67 -10.54 -7.47
CA ALA A 58 0.00 -11.64 -6.79
C ALA A 58 0.84 -12.17 -5.62
N ARG A 59 0.15 -12.56 -4.54
CA ARG A 59 0.73 -13.06 -3.29
C ARG A 59 -0.02 -14.29 -2.81
N CYS A 60 0.73 -15.21 -2.20
CA CYS A 60 0.26 -16.55 -1.84
C CYS A 60 0.49 -16.85 -0.35
N GLY A 61 -0.22 -17.86 0.17
CA GLY A 61 -0.18 -18.24 1.58
C GLY A 61 -0.81 -17.23 2.54
N SER A 62 -0.85 -17.57 3.83
CA SER A 62 -1.37 -16.68 4.89
C SER A 62 -0.44 -15.51 5.22
N ASN A 63 0.85 -15.63 4.85
CA ASN A 63 1.88 -14.62 5.05
C ASN A 63 2.13 -13.73 3.82
N LEU A 64 1.33 -13.90 2.75
CA LEU A 64 1.43 -13.11 1.50
C LEU A 64 2.84 -13.09 0.89
N HIS A 65 3.50 -14.24 0.81
CA HIS A 65 4.80 -14.35 0.13
C HIS A 65 4.64 -14.30 -1.40
N ARG A 66 5.76 -14.19 -2.13
CA ARG A 66 5.75 -14.26 -3.60
C ARG A 66 5.35 -15.67 -4.04
N CYS A 67 4.27 -15.74 -4.82
CA CYS A 67 3.73 -16.99 -5.33
C CYS A 67 4.77 -17.83 -6.10
N GLN A 68 4.77 -19.13 -5.82
CA GLN A 68 5.44 -20.12 -6.66
C GLN A 68 4.50 -20.69 -7.72
N ALA A 69 5.06 -21.41 -8.70
CA ALA A 69 4.27 -22.04 -9.75
C ALA A 69 3.28 -23.06 -9.15
N GLY A 70 1.99 -22.90 -9.48
CA GLY A 70 0.92 -23.78 -9.01
C GLY A 70 0.30 -23.40 -7.66
N GLU A 71 0.79 -22.35 -7.00
CA GLU A 71 0.18 -21.88 -5.75
C GLU A 71 -1.11 -21.08 -5.99
N THR A 72 -2.02 -21.17 -5.01
CA THR A 72 -3.25 -20.38 -5.00
C THR A 72 -2.96 -18.97 -4.50
N VAL A 73 -3.34 -17.98 -5.30
CA VAL A 73 -3.29 -16.56 -4.91
C VAL A 73 -4.24 -16.34 -3.74
N THR A 74 -3.71 -15.80 -2.66
CA THR A 74 -4.47 -15.47 -1.45
C THR A 74 -4.56 -13.96 -1.21
N GLY A 75 -3.83 -13.16 -1.98
CA GLY A 75 -3.83 -11.71 -1.85
C GLY A 75 -2.94 -11.02 -2.88
N TRP A 76 -2.72 -9.72 -2.64
CA TRP A 76 -2.01 -8.84 -3.57
C TRP A 76 -1.14 -7.83 -2.82
N LEU A 77 -0.01 -7.45 -3.43
CA LEU A 77 0.74 -6.24 -3.09
C LEU A 77 0.36 -5.14 -4.08
N TYR A 78 -0.13 -4.02 -3.56
CA TYR A 78 -0.38 -2.81 -4.33
C TYR A 78 0.64 -1.73 -4.01
N GLY A 79 1.05 -0.97 -5.02
CA GLY A 79 1.97 0.16 -4.87
C GLY A 79 1.50 1.40 -5.61
N TRP A 80 1.63 2.55 -4.97
CA TRP A 80 1.29 3.87 -5.50
C TRP A 80 2.51 4.78 -5.51
N ASP A 81 2.64 5.57 -6.57
CA ASP A 81 3.71 6.54 -6.76
C ASP A 81 3.23 7.95 -6.39
N PHE A 82 3.75 8.46 -5.28
CA PHE A 82 3.55 9.81 -4.76
C PHE A 82 4.83 10.65 -4.86
N THR A 83 5.71 10.33 -5.82
CA THR A 83 6.89 11.14 -6.15
C THR A 83 6.53 12.62 -6.27
N GLY A 84 7.34 13.47 -5.63
CA GLY A 84 7.10 14.91 -5.48
C GLY A 84 6.36 15.27 -4.18
N GLN A 85 5.90 14.29 -3.40
CA GLN A 85 5.46 14.48 -2.01
C GLN A 85 6.54 14.01 -1.04
N SER A 86 6.62 14.65 0.13
CA SER A 86 7.56 14.28 1.20
C SER A 86 6.87 13.89 2.50
N ALA A 87 5.65 14.38 2.74
CA ALA A 87 4.88 14.14 3.95
C ALA A 87 3.37 14.29 3.65
N GLY A 88 2.52 13.70 4.47
CA GLY A 88 1.07 13.86 4.40
C GLY A 88 0.29 12.59 4.68
N GLN A 89 -1.03 12.73 4.81
CA GLN A 89 -1.93 11.61 5.02
C GLN A 89 -2.16 10.87 3.71
N VAL A 90 -1.70 9.62 3.61
CA VAL A 90 -2.13 8.70 2.57
C VAL A 90 -3.39 7.96 3.01
N LYS A 91 -4.33 7.77 2.08
CA LYS A 91 -5.51 6.92 2.26
C LYS A 91 -5.60 5.96 1.09
N ALA A 92 -5.86 4.69 1.38
CA ALA A 92 -6.08 3.65 0.39
C ALA A 92 -7.36 2.89 0.73
N SER A 93 -8.02 2.35 -0.29
CA SER A 93 -9.18 1.50 -0.10
C SER A 93 -9.32 0.53 -1.26
N ALA A 94 -10.09 -0.53 -1.06
CA ALA A 94 -10.47 -1.43 -2.13
C ALA A 94 -11.88 -1.97 -1.94
N ASN A 95 -12.47 -2.35 -3.06
CA ASN A 95 -13.71 -3.12 -3.09
C ASN A 95 -13.36 -4.59 -3.36
N SER A 96 -13.89 -5.49 -2.54
CA SER A 96 -13.81 -6.93 -2.80
C SER A 96 -14.53 -7.26 -4.10
N VAL A 97 -13.96 -8.20 -4.85
CA VAL A 97 -14.60 -8.76 -6.06
C VAL A 97 -15.28 -10.10 -5.78
N ALA A 98 -15.17 -10.61 -4.55
CA ALA A 98 -15.78 -11.87 -4.13
C ALA A 98 -16.86 -11.63 -3.07
N SER A 99 -17.96 -12.38 -3.17
CA SER A 99 -19.04 -12.42 -2.17
C SER A 99 -18.47 -12.71 -0.77
N PRO A 100 -18.91 -12.01 0.29
CA PRO A 100 -20.09 -11.15 0.39
C PRO A 100 -19.91 -9.73 -0.17
N PHE A 101 -18.82 -9.44 -0.87
CA PHE A 101 -18.44 -8.09 -1.33
C PHE A 101 -18.26 -7.13 -0.15
N GLY A 102 -17.01 -6.94 0.27
CA GLY A 102 -16.64 -6.00 1.32
C GLY A 102 -15.96 -4.76 0.77
N TYR A 103 -15.87 -3.73 1.61
CA TYR A 103 -15.03 -2.56 1.42
C TYR A 103 -13.99 -2.54 2.54
N TRP A 104 -12.73 -2.32 2.19
CA TRP A 104 -11.70 -1.99 3.19
C TRP A 104 -11.12 -0.62 2.88
N SER A 105 -10.75 0.11 3.93
CA SER A 105 -9.99 1.34 3.81
C SER A 105 -9.01 1.47 4.95
N ASP A 106 -7.86 2.08 4.67
CA ASP A 106 -6.83 2.35 5.66
C ASP A 106 -6.16 3.71 5.38
N SER A 107 -5.50 4.26 6.39
CA SER A 107 -4.82 5.55 6.30
C SER A 107 -3.57 5.61 7.17
N LEU A 108 -2.48 6.14 6.61
CA LEU A 108 -1.19 6.31 7.28
C LEU A 108 -0.68 7.74 7.11
N TYR A 109 -0.19 8.36 8.18
CA TYR A 109 0.50 9.64 8.07
C TYR A 109 1.98 9.42 7.75
N ILE A 110 2.47 10.05 6.70
CA ILE A 110 3.88 10.03 6.29
C ILE A 110 4.53 11.33 6.76
N ASN A 111 5.68 11.26 7.45
CA ASN A 111 6.42 12.40 7.99
C ASN A 111 7.56 12.86 7.09
#